data_AF-A0A7K0GP89-F1
#
_entry.id   AF-A0A7K0GP89-F1
#
_cell.length_a   1.000
_cell.length_b   1.000
_cell.length_c   1.000
_cell.angle_alpha   90.00
_cell.angle_beta   90.00
_cell.angle_gamma   90.00
#
_symmetry.space_group_name_H-M   'P 1'
#
loop_
_entity.id
_entity.type
_entity.pdbx_description
1 polymer ?
#
loop_
_entity_poly.entity_id
_entity_poly.type
_entity_poly.pdbx_seq_one_letter_code
_entity_poly.pdbx_strand_id
1 'polypeptide(L)'
;EGTGEEKRRETDEVDYVDVKLYSSAVNGDITVTVPPEAKVAQMTAEKNYNEEVTLVAPTARFWSNSETINNRRVLTSGVKLRAKDVVLVGKPEPKKEG
;
A
#
# COMPACT_ATOMS: atom_id res chain seq x y z
N GLU A 1 25.04 -5.64 -26.64
CA GLU A 1 23.80 -5.06 -26.09
C GLU A 1 23.46 -5.68 -24.75
N GLY A 2 23.08 -4.87 -23.76
CA GLY A 2 22.75 -5.32 -22.41
C GLY A 2 21.24 -5.37 -22.20
N THR A 3 20.68 -6.58 -22.13
CA THR A 3 19.39 -6.83 -21.49
C THR A 3 19.69 -7.51 -20.16
N GLY A 4 20.12 -6.68 -19.21
CA GLY A 4 20.17 -7.03 -17.79
C GLY A 4 18.74 -7.10 -17.25
N GLU A 5 18.01 -8.15 -17.62
CA GLU A 5 16.91 -8.61 -16.79
C GLU A 5 17.55 -9.18 -15.52
N GLU A 6 17.84 -8.29 -14.57
CA GLU A 6 18.09 -8.66 -13.19
C GLU A 6 16.84 -9.38 -12.70
N LYS A 7 16.85 -10.71 -12.85
CA LYS A 7 16.05 -11.62 -12.03
C LYS A 7 16.46 -11.33 -10.59
N ARG A 8 15.75 -10.39 -9.95
CA ARG A 8 15.79 -10.19 -8.51
C ARG A 8 15.54 -11.56 -7.90
N ARG A 9 16.56 -12.15 -7.27
CA ARG A 9 16.37 -13.29 -6.38
C ARG A 9 15.43 -12.81 -5.28
N GLU A 10 14.49 -13.64 -4.87
CA GLU A 10 13.70 -13.39 -3.67
C GLU A 10 14.65 -13.28 -2.48
N THR A 11 15.06 -12.06 -2.16
CA THR A 11 15.71 -11.69 -0.90
C THR A 11 14.62 -11.62 0.16
N ASP A 12 14.90 -12.06 1.39
CA ASP A 12 14.06 -11.88 2.58
C ASP A 12 13.74 -10.41 2.91
N GLU A 13 14.26 -9.47 2.13
CA GLU A 13 14.01 -8.04 2.25
C GLU A 13 12.62 -7.69 1.73
N VAL A 14 11.73 -7.31 2.64
CA VAL A 14 10.37 -6.84 2.31
C VAL A 14 10.46 -5.42 1.76
N ASP A 15 10.40 -5.24 0.43
CA ASP A 15 10.41 -3.90 -0.19
C ASP A 15 9.19 -3.05 0.23
N TYR A 16 8.02 -3.67 0.37
CA TYR A 16 6.75 -3.00 0.68
C TYR A 16 5.76 -3.91 1.41
N VAL A 17 4.88 -3.31 2.21
CA VAL A 17 3.79 -3.98 2.92
C VAL A 17 2.45 -3.44 2.43
N ASP A 18 1.52 -4.33 2.12
CA ASP A 18 0.15 -3.97 1.77
C ASP A 18 -0.75 -4.00 3.00
N VAL A 19 -1.37 -2.86 3.32
CA VAL A 19 -2.27 -2.68 4.46
C VAL A 19 -3.70 -2.66 3.97
N LYS A 20 -4.53 -3.55 4.51
CA LYS A 20 -5.98 -3.50 4.29
C LYS A 20 -6.62 -2.59 5.32
N LEU A 21 -7.30 -1.55 4.84
CA LEU A 21 -8.03 -0.61 5.67
C LEU A 21 -9.48 -0.58 5.20
N TYR A 22 -10.42 -0.57 6.14
CA TYR A 22 -11.80 -0.29 5.79
C TYR A 22 -11.97 1.20 5.49
N SER A 23 -12.63 1.53 4.39
CA SER A 23 -12.95 2.90 4.01
C SER A 23 -14.45 3.06 3.83
N SER A 24 -15.02 3.99 4.61
CA SER A 24 -16.45 4.36 4.53
C SER A 24 -16.81 4.98 3.18
N ALA A 25 -15.87 5.65 2.52
CA ALA A 25 -16.10 6.30 1.22
C ALA A 25 -16.39 5.30 0.09
N VAL A 26 -15.83 4.10 0.15
CA VAL A 26 -16.08 3.01 -0.81
C VAL A 26 -16.94 1.89 -0.20
N ASN A 27 -17.35 2.06 1.06
CA ASN A 27 -18.07 1.07 1.86
C ASN A 27 -17.44 -0.33 1.79
N GLY A 28 -16.11 -0.40 1.96
CA GLY A 28 -15.35 -1.63 1.79
C GLY A 28 -13.85 -1.47 2.04
N ASP A 29 -13.11 -2.56 1.87
CA ASP A 29 -11.68 -2.58 2.10
C ASP A 29 -10.90 -1.93 0.95
N ILE A 30 -9.97 -1.06 1.30
CA ILE A 30 -8.94 -0.51 0.41
C ILE A 30 -7.58 -1.10 0.78
N THR A 31 -6.70 -1.20 -0.20
CA THR A 31 -5.30 -1.61 0.02
C THR A 31 -4.39 -0.41 -0.14
N VAL A 32 -3.56 -0.15 0.88
CA VAL A 32 -2.56 0.91 0.89
C VAL A 32 -1.18 0.28 1.01
N THR A 33 -0.31 0.52 0.03
CA THR A 33 1.06 0.03 0.04
C THR A 33 1.96 1.01 0.80
N VAL A 34 2.74 0.52 1.74
CA VAL A 34 3.65 1.31 2.59
C VAL A 34 5.06 0.70 2.59
N PRO A 35 6.11 1.47 2.93
CA PRO A 35 7.42 0.89 3.20
C PRO A 35 7.40 -0.03 4.44
N PRO A 36 8.30 -1.01 4.55
CA PRO A 36 8.38 -1.93 5.70
C PRO A 36 8.67 -1.21 7.02
N GLU A 37 9.32 -0.05 6.97
CA GLU A 37 9.65 0.79 8.12
C GLU A 37 8.44 1.57 8.68
N ALA A 38 7.29 1.53 8.01
CA ALA A 38 6.09 2.21 8.46
C ALA A 38 5.61 1.66 9.81
N LYS A 39 5.03 2.53 10.66
CA LYS A 39 4.48 2.14 11.97
C LYS A 39 3.30 1.17 11.90
N VAL A 40 2.85 0.87 10.69
CA VAL A 40 1.93 -0.23 10.36
C VAL A 40 2.31 -1.53 11.05
N ALA A 41 3.59 -1.85 11.17
CA ALA A 41 4.03 -3.08 11.85
C ALA A 41 3.60 -3.15 13.33
N GLN A 42 3.30 -2.01 13.97
CA GLN A 42 2.81 -1.96 15.35
C GLN A 42 1.28 -2.11 15.43
N MET A 43 0.57 -2.00 14.31
CA MET A 43 -0.89 -2.08 14.22
C MET A 43 -1.29 -3.53 13.96
N THR A 44 -1.26 -4.37 15.00
CA THR A 44 -1.77 -5.75 14.91
C THR A 44 -3.29 -5.79 15.02
N ALA A 45 -3.91 -6.78 14.39
CA ALA A 45 -5.37 -6.97 14.40
C ALA A 45 -5.96 -7.07 15.81
N GLU A 46 -5.18 -7.47 16.80
CA GLU A 46 -5.62 -7.60 18.20
C GLU A 46 -5.63 -6.25 18.96
N LYS A 47 -4.82 -5.27 18.53
CA LYS A 47 -4.65 -4.00 19.25
C LYS A 47 -5.43 -2.83 18.66
N ASN A 48 -5.69 -2.83 17.35
CA ASN A 48 -6.15 -1.64 16.64
C ASN A 48 -7.27 -1.91 15.63
N TYR A 49 -8.04 -2.98 15.83
CA TYR A 49 -9.20 -3.31 15.02
C TYR A 49 -10.26 -2.19 15.11
N ASN A 50 -10.71 -1.69 13.96
CA ASN A 50 -11.66 -0.58 13.81
C ASN A 50 -11.22 0.80 14.36
N GLU A 51 -9.95 0.97 14.71
CA GLU A 51 -9.43 2.30 15.07
C GLU A 51 -9.29 3.19 13.83
N GLU A 52 -9.61 4.48 13.98
CA GLU A 52 -9.44 5.45 12.89
C GLU A 52 -7.95 5.72 12.65
N VAL A 53 -7.56 5.73 11.36
CA VAL A 53 -6.17 5.93 10.94
C VAL A 53 -6.04 7.08 9.96
N THR A 54 -4.90 7.77 10.04
CA THR A 54 -4.49 8.77 9.06
C THR A 54 -3.30 8.26 8.27
N LEU A 55 -3.37 8.43 6.95
CA LEU A 55 -2.26 8.16 6.05
C LEU A 55 -1.30 9.37 6.02
N VAL A 56 -0.01 9.13 6.23
CA VAL A 56 1.02 10.17 6.14
C VAL A 56 1.52 10.27 4.70
N ALA A 57 1.42 11.47 4.12
CA ALA A 57 1.78 11.76 2.73
C ALA A 57 1.19 10.76 1.71
N PRO A 58 -0.15 10.62 1.64
CA PRO A 58 -0.78 9.67 0.74
C PRO A 58 -0.58 10.08 -0.72
N THR A 59 -0.32 9.09 -1.56
CA THR A 59 -0.25 9.23 -3.01
C THR A 59 -1.16 8.20 -3.66
N ALA A 60 -1.87 8.62 -4.71
CA ALA A 60 -2.73 7.76 -5.50
C ALA A 60 -2.19 7.70 -6.92
N ARG A 61 -2.01 6.49 -7.46
CA ARG A 61 -1.60 6.28 -8.84
C ARG A 61 -2.65 5.48 -9.58
N PHE A 62 -3.19 6.09 -10.64
CA PHE A 62 -4.07 5.40 -11.57
C PHE A 62 -3.24 4.46 -12.46
N TRP A 63 -3.76 3.27 -12.71
CA TRP A 63 -3.19 2.33 -13.66
C TRP A 63 -4.28 1.74 -14.52
N SER A 64 -3.90 1.45 -15.76
CA SER A 64 -4.74 0.74 -16.71
C SER A 64 -3.84 -0.25 -17.46
N ASN A 65 -4.34 -1.46 -17.66
CA ASN A 65 -3.75 -2.48 -18.48
C ASN A 65 -4.77 -2.92 -19.53
N SER A 66 -4.29 -3.19 -20.74
CA SER A 66 -5.11 -3.65 -21.85
C SER A 66 -4.52 -4.94 -22.37
N GLU A 67 -5.24 -6.05 -22.18
CA GLU A 67 -4.84 -7.36 -22.65
C GLU A 67 -5.80 -7.85 -23.73
N THR A 68 -5.31 -8.70 -24.63
CA THR A 68 -6.18 -9.37 -25.61
C THR A 68 -6.34 -10.82 -25.20
N ILE A 69 -7.55 -11.20 -24.79
CA ILE A 69 -7.88 -12.57 -24.35
C ILE A 69 -8.95 -13.10 -25.31
N ASN A 70 -8.69 -14.23 -25.98
CA ASN A 70 -9.60 -14.83 -26.98
C ASN A 70 -10.11 -13.81 -28.03
N ASN A 71 -9.19 -13.05 -28.63
CA ASN A 71 -9.49 -12.02 -29.63
C ASN A 71 -10.41 -10.87 -29.15
N ARG A 72 -10.60 -10.75 -27.82
CA ARG A 72 -11.35 -9.68 -27.18
C ARG A 72 -10.41 -8.81 -26.34
N ARG A 73 -10.49 -7.49 -26.55
CA ARG A 73 -9.73 -6.52 -25.75
C ARG A 73 -10.39 -6.40 -24.37
N VAL A 74 -9.63 -6.70 -23.33
CA VAL A 74 -10.01 -6.53 -21.92
C VAL A 74 -9.21 -5.36 -21.37
N LEU A 75 -9.92 -4.35 -20.88
CA LEU A 75 -9.33 -3.21 -20.20
C LEU A 75 -9.54 -3.37 -18.70
N THR A 76 -8.45 -3.49 -17.95
CA THR A 76 -8.45 -3.53 -16.50
C THR A 76 -7.86 -2.24 -15.99
N SER A 77 -8.58 -1.51 -15.13
CA SER A 77 -8.09 -0.25 -14.55
C SER A 77 -8.30 -0.26 -13.04
N GLY A 78 -7.49 0.52 -12.33
CA GLY A 78 -7.62 0.66 -10.89
C GLY A 78 -6.79 1.79 -10.32
N VAL A 79 -6.84 1.91 -9.00
CA VAL A 79 -6.08 2.90 -8.23
C VAL A 79 -5.16 2.14 -7.28
N LYS A 80 -3.87 2.49 -7.29
CA LYS A 80 -2.91 2.03 -6.28
C LYS A 80 -2.71 3.17 -5.29
N LEU A 81 -3.06 2.92 -4.03
CA LEU A 81 -2.83 3.85 -2.94
C LEU A 81 -1.50 3.52 -2.29
N ARG A 82 -0.72 4.57 -2.03
CA ARG A 82 0.56 4.48 -1.32
C ARG A 82 0.58 5.51 -0.22
N ALA A 83 1.23 5.18 0.89
CA ALA A 83 1.48 6.13 1.97
C ALA A 83 2.91 5.95 2.48
N LYS A 84 3.44 7.01 3.10
CA LYS A 84 4.73 6.92 3.78
C LYS A 84 4.61 6.19 5.10
N ASP A 85 3.51 6.40 5.81
CA ASP A 85 3.22 5.81 7.12
C ASP A 85 1.70 5.76 7.34
N VAL A 86 1.24 4.97 8.30
CA VAL A 86 -0.15 4.92 8.78
C VAL A 86 -0.13 5.12 10.28
N VAL A 87 -0.80 6.17 10.75
CA VAL A 87 -0.82 6.55 12.16
C VAL A 87 -2.23 6.50 12.71
N LEU A 88 -2.37 6.13 13.97
CA LEU A 88 -3.65 6.20 14.69
C LEU A 88 -4.05 7.66 14.90
N VAL A 89 -5.31 7.97 14.65
CA VAL A 89 -5.86 9.30 14.94
C VAL A 89 -5.79 9.56 16.45
N GLY A 90 -5.22 10.71 16.83
CA GLY A 90 -5.15 11.13 18.23
C GLY A 90 -3.87 10.73 19.00
N LYS A 91 -2.93 10.00 18.40
CA LYS A 91 -1.58 9.83 18.97
C LYS A 91 -0.58 10.72 18.24
N PRO A 92 0.12 11.64 18.93
CA PRO A 92 1.12 12.48 18.29
C PRO A 92 2.19 11.60 17.65
N GLU A 93 2.63 11.98 16.46
CA GLU A 93 3.82 11.40 15.86
C GLU A 93 4.95 11.41 16.91
N PRO A 94 5.68 10.31 17.14
CA PRO A 94 6.92 10.41 17.88
C PRO A 94 7.81 11.38 17.11
N LYS A 95 8.12 12.52 17.76
CA LYS A 95 9.06 13.50 17.24
C LYS A 95 10.28 12.75 16.74
N LYS A 96 10.68 13.01 15.49
CA LYS A 96 12.02 12.63 15.03
C LYS A 96 13.02 13.34 15.93
N GLU A 97 13.73 12.57 16.74
CA GLU A 97 14.94 13.01 17.43
C GLU A 97 16.11 12.80 16.46
N GLY A 98 16.88 13.86 16.18
CA GLY A 98 18.02 13.86 15.26
C GLY A 98 18.16 15.17 14.50
#